data_AF-A0A7T3PCW1-F1
#
_entry.id   AF-A0A7T3PCW1-F1
#
_cell.length_a   1.000
_cell.length_b   1.000
_cell.length_c   1.000
_cell.angle_alpha   90.00
_cell.angle_beta   90.00
_cell.angle_gamma   90.00
#
_symmetry.space_group_name_H-M   'P 1'
#
loop_
_entity.id
_entity.type
_entity.pdbx_description
1 polymer ?
#
loop_
_entity_poly.entity_id
_entity_poly.type
_entity_poly.pdbx_seq_one_letter_code
_entity_poly.pdbx_strand_id
1 'polypeptide(L)'
;MAIYVVTKKSDLNNVILPHFEKYPLLTQKAADFILFTRVVELMTNKTSISIEWLYQIINIKATMNLGLSDIVKSKFNHFTPVKWPLVLTYKIPDPNWVAGFVTGEGNFNVMIHKSKTHKIGHQVQLRFRITQHERDKKINGAFNKIFRIRKNRKRS
;
A
#
# COMPACT_ATOMS: atom_id res chain seq x y z
N MET A 1 9.31 4.24 18.34
CA MET A 1 8.71 3.51 17.20
C MET A 1 9.07 2.05 17.37
N ALA A 2 8.09 1.16 17.52
CA ALA A 2 8.34 -0.27 17.51
C ALA A 2 8.34 -0.75 16.04
N ILE A 3 9.24 -1.66 15.69
CA ILE A 3 9.39 -2.18 14.33
C ILE A 3 9.34 -3.70 14.39
N TYR A 4 8.45 -4.31 13.61
CA TYR A 4 8.44 -5.74 13.36
C TYR A 4 9.03 -6.01 11.98
N VAL A 5 10.06 -6.86 11.91
CA VAL A 5 10.81 -7.15 10.66
C VAL A 5 11.03 -8.64 10.51
N VAL A 6 10.78 -9.16 9.31
CA VAL A 6 11.15 -10.53 8.92
C VAL A 6 12.19 -10.45 7.81
N THR A 7 13.38 -10.98 8.06
CA THR A 7 14.50 -11.00 7.08
C THR A 7 14.91 -12.41 6.68
N LYS A 8 14.55 -13.43 7.47
CA LYS A 8 14.93 -14.81 7.22
C LYS A 8 14.24 -15.32 5.96
N LYS A 9 15.03 -15.74 4.97
CA LYS A 9 14.55 -16.22 3.67
C LYS A 9 13.52 -17.35 3.77
N SER A 10 13.72 -18.31 4.68
CA SER A 10 12.74 -19.39 4.90
C SER A 10 11.39 -18.87 5.33
N ASP A 11 11.35 -17.87 6.20
CA ASP A 11 10.11 -17.35 6.78
C ASP A 11 9.42 -16.44 5.76
N LEU A 12 10.19 -15.68 4.99
CA LEU A 12 9.66 -14.97 3.83
C LEU A 12 8.98 -15.95 2.86
N ASN A 13 9.68 -17.01 2.45
CA ASN A 13 9.20 -17.95 1.44
C ASN A 13 8.05 -18.84 1.92
N ASN A 14 8.08 -19.30 3.17
CA ASN A 14 7.17 -20.33 3.67
C ASN A 14 6.02 -19.76 4.51
N VAL A 15 6.10 -18.50 4.93
CA VAL A 15 5.08 -17.86 5.80
C VAL A 15 4.54 -16.58 5.17
N ILE A 16 5.41 -15.62 4.85
CA ILE A 16 4.98 -14.29 4.39
C ILE A 16 4.38 -14.33 2.98
N LEU A 17 5.07 -14.93 2.01
CA LEU A 17 4.56 -15.01 0.64
C LEU A 17 3.23 -15.79 0.58
N PRO A 18 3.12 -17.01 1.15
CA PRO A 18 1.87 -17.77 1.08
C PRO A 18 0.70 -17.07 1.76
N HIS A 19 0.95 -16.31 2.83
CA HIS A 19 -0.09 -15.53 3.49
C HIS A 19 -0.67 -14.46 2.56
N PHE A 20 0.18 -13.65 1.92
CA PHE A 20 -0.28 -12.55 1.06
C PHE A 20 -0.70 -13.01 -0.34
N GLU A 21 -0.35 -14.24 -0.75
CA GLU A 21 -0.98 -14.90 -1.90
C GLU A 21 -2.40 -15.35 -1.58
N LYS A 22 -2.61 -15.94 -0.39
CA LYS A 22 -3.94 -16.37 0.08
C LYS A 22 -4.85 -15.19 0.43
N TYR A 23 -4.28 -14.11 0.96
CA TYR A 23 -4.98 -12.89 1.36
C TYR A 23 -4.37 -11.67 0.64
N PRO A 24 -4.71 -11.44 -0.64
CA PRO A 24 -4.07 -10.40 -1.45
C PRO A 24 -4.26 -8.99 -0.93
N LEU A 25 -3.22 -8.17 -1.09
CA LEU A 25 -3.29 -6.73 -0.86
C LEU A 25 -4.17 -6.05 -1.94
N LEU A 26 -4.90 -5.01 -1.56
CA LEU A 26 -5.86 -4.32 -2.45
C LEU A 26 -5.41 -2.92 -2.91
N THR A 27 -4.32 -2.41 -2.35
CA THR A 27 -3.72 -1.12 -2.72
C THR A 27 -2.58 -1.33 -3.73
N GLN A 28 -1.97 -0.25 -4.19
CA GLN A 28 -0.74 -0.27 -5.00
C GLN A 28 0.42 -0.97 -4.29
N LYS A 29 0.34 -1.20 -2.97
CA LYS A 29 1.27 -2.06 -2.23
C LYS A 29 1.26 -3.52 -2.74
N ALA A 30 0.19 -3.96 -3.40
CA ALA A 30 0.12 -5.25 -4.06
C ALA A 30 1.15 -5.37 -5.20
N ALA A 31 1.39 -4.29 -5.94
CA ALA A 31 2.43 -4.29 -6.98
C ALA A 31 3.82 -4.38 -6.38
N ASP A 32 4.09 -3.67 -5.27
CA ASP A 32 5.34 -3.85 -4.52
C ASP A 32 5.49 -5.29 -4.03
N PHE A 33 4.42 -5.92 -3.51
CA PHE A 33 4.44 -7.33 -3.10
C PHE A 33 4.76 -8.28 -4.26
N ILE A 34 4.15 -8.10 -5.44
CA ILE A 34 4.45 -8.91 -6.63
C ILE A 34 5.93 -8.79 -7.02
N LEU A 35 6.49 -7.59 -6.98
CA LEU A 35 7.92 -7.38 -7.26
C LEU A 35 8.81 -8.00 -6.19
N PHE A 36 8.41 -7.90 -4.92
CA PHE A 36 9.10 -8.53 -3.80
C PHE A 36 9.14 -10.07 -3.92
N THR A 37 8.01 -10.70 -4.25
CA THR A 37 7.92 -12.15 -4.50
C THR A 37 8.92 -12.59 -5.56
N ARG A 38 9.00 -11.89 -6.69
CA ARG A 38 9.99 -12.19 -7.75
C ARG A 38 11.43 -12.15 -7.26
N VAL A 39 11.78 -11.18 -6.41
CA VAL A 39 13.13 -11.11 -5.82
C VAL A 39 13.37 -12.26 -4.86
N VAL A 40 12.39 -12.65 -4.03
CA VAL A 40 12.52 -13.82 -3.14
C VAL A 40 12.71 -15.09 -3.96
N GLU A 41 11.95 -15.30 -5.03
CA GLU A 41 12.11 -16.45 -5.94
C GLU A 41 13.50 -16.48 -6.59
N LEU A 42 13.99 -15.34 -7.12
CA LEU A 42 15.34 -15.21 -7.66
C LEU A 42 16.42 -15.51 -6.62
N MET A 43 16.18 -15.19 -5.35
CA MET A 43 17.08 -15.50 -4.24
C MET A 43 16.96 -16.97 -3.80
N THR A 44 15.82 -17.60 -4.02
CA THR A 44 15.54 -19.01 -3.66
C THR A 44 16.10 -19.99 -4.65
N ASN A 45 15.90 -19.75 -5.95
CA ASN A 45 16.24 -20.69 -7.02
C ASN A 45 17.68 -20.53 -7.53
N LYS A 46 18.47 -19.66 -6.90
CA LYS A 46 19.82 -19.34 -7.34
C LYS A 46 20.80 -20.48 -7.07
N THR A 47 21.44 -20.95 -8.13
CA THR A 47 22.55 -21.91 -8.07
C THR A 47 23.93 -21.25 -8.05
N SER A 48 24.10 -20.05 -8.64
CA SER A 48 25.36 -19.30 -8.64
C SER A 48 25.15 -17.77 -8.68
N ILE A 49 26.12 -17.01 -8.17
CA ILE A 49 26.13 -15.54 -8.14
C ILE A 49 26.79 -15.02 -9.42
N SER A 50 25.99 -14.40 -10.29
CA SER A 50 26.48 -13.70 -11.47
C SER A 50 26.07 -12.22 -11.47
N ILE A 51 26.75 -11.42 -12.29
CA ILE A 51 26.42 -10.00 -12.46
C ILE A 51 25.04 -9.83 -13.13
N GLU A 52 24.69 -10.71 -14.06
CA GLU A 52 23.39 -10.74 -14.73
C GLU A 52 22.26 -10.97 -13.73
N TRP A 53 22.44 -11.93 -12.81
CA TRP A 53 21.49 -12.19 -11.72
C TRP A 53 21.33 -10.96 -10.82
N LEU A 54 22.42 -10.26 -10.51
CA LEU A 54 22.35 -9.04 -9.70
C LEU A 54 21.58 -7.94 -10.45
N TYR A 55 21.81 -7.78 -11.76
CA TYR A 55 21.06 -6.83 -12.59
C TYR A 55 19.57 -7.15 -12.66
N GLN A 56 19.15 -8.43 -12.65
CA GLN A 56 17.73 -8.79 -12.54
C GLN A 56 17.10 -8.22 -11.26
N ILE A 57 17.77 -8.36 -10.12
CA ILE A 57 17.31 -7.81 -8.83
C ILE A 57 17.31 -6.29 -8.85
N ILE A 58 18.35 -5.66 -9.40
CA ILE A 58 18.45 -4.19 -9.51
C ILE A 58 17.31 -3.64 -10.38
N ASN A 59 17.02 -4.27 -11.52
CA ASN A 59 15.94 -3.88 -12.42
C ASN A 59 14.58 -3.94 -11.71
N ILE A 60 14.36 -4.94 -10.85
CA ILE A 60 13.14 -5.02 -10.02
C ILE A 60 13.14 -3.92 -8.94
N LYS A 61 14.25 -3.78 -8.19
CA LYS A 61 14.36 -2.82 -7.09
C LYS A 61 14.26 -1.37 -7.55
N ALA A 62 14.66 -1.08 -8.79
CA ALA A 62 14.53 0.23 -9.40
C ALA A 62 13.07 0.67 -9.58
N THR A 63 12.16 -0.29 -9.73
CA THR A 63 10.73 -0.04 -9.87
C THR A 63 10.04 0.09 -8.51
N MET A 64 10.52 -0.61 -7.47
CA MET A 64 9.86 -0.68 -6.15
C MET A 64 10.05 0.57 -5.28
N ASN A 65 9.00 0.94 -4.54
CA ASN A 65 9.02 2.04 -3.56
C ASN A 65 9.62 3.35 -4.13
N LEU A 66 10.73 3.83 -3.56
CA LEU A 66 11.47 5.03 -4.00
C LEU A 66 12.54 4.75 -5.07
N GLY A 67 12.62 3.52 -5.59
CA GLY A 67 13.63 3.11 -6.57
C GLY A 67 15.03 2.93 -5.97
N LEU A 68 16.07 3.06 -6.80
CA LEU A 68 17.47 2.91 -6.37
C LEU A 68 17.99 4.17 -5.66
N SER A 69 18.83 3.99 -4.65
CA SER A 69 19.60 5.10 -4.08
C SER A 69 20.70 5.56 -5.05
N ASP A 70 21.17 6.80 -4.88
CA ASP A 70 22.16 7.37 -5.80
C ASP A 70 23.51 6.62 -5.73
N ILE A 71 23.85 6.07 -4.57
CA ILE A 71 25.01 5.18 -4.42
C ILE A 71 24.86 3.94 -5.32
N VAL A 72 23.68 3.32 -5.36
CA VAL A 72 23.47 2.12 -6.21
C VAL A 72 23.49 2.51 -7.69
N LYS A 73 22.85 3.63 -8.07
CA LYS A 73 22.90 4.12 -9.47
C LYS A 73 24.32 4.42 -9.94
N SER A 74 25.17 4.98 -9.07
CA SER A 74 26.56 5.28 -9.40
C SER A 74 27.40 4.02 -9.66
N LYS A 75 27.10 2.93 -8.94
CA LYS A 75 27.82 1.64 -9.07
C LYS A 75 27.27 0.76 -10.18
N PHE A 76 25.96 0.86 -10.46
CA PHE A 76 25.25 0.06 -11.44
C PHE A 76 24.46 1.02 -12.35
N ASN A 77 25.14 1.53 -13.37
CA ASN A 77 24.63 2.57 -14.28
C ASN A 77 23.87 2.02 -15.50
N HIS A 78 23.90 0.70 -15.73
CA HIS A 78 23.24 0.03 -16.86
C HIS A 78 22.07 -0.85 -16.39
N PHE A 79 21.01 -0.23 -15.86
CA PHE A 79 19.80 -0.93 -15.44
C PHE A 79 18.57 -0.48 -16.23
N THR A 80 17.63 -1.40 -16.43
CA THR A 80 16.35 -1.15 -17.09
C THR A 80 15.23 -1.54 -16.12
N PRO A 81 14.55 -0.57 -15.49
CA PRO A 81 13.48 -0.86 -14.54
C PRO A 81 12.40 -1.75 -15.15
N VAL A 82 11.95 -2.75 -14.41
CA VAL A 82 10.83 -3.59 -14.85
C VAL A 82 9.53 -2.78 -14.90
N LYS A 83 8.59 -3.18 -15.76
CA LYS A 83 7.28 -2.54 -15.79
C LYS A 83 6.55 -2.73 -14.45
N TRP A 84 5.92 -1.65 -13.97
CA TRP A 84 5.09 -1.69 -12.76
C TRP A 84 3.92 -2.67 -12.94
N PRO A 85 3.71 -3.64 -12.03
CA PRO A 85 2.60 -4.60 -12.13
C PRO A 85 1.23 -3.92 -12.10
N LEU A 86 0.30 -4.40 -12.93
CA LEU A 86 -1.08 -3.92 -12.92
C LEU A 86 -1.86 -4.54 -11.75
N VAL A 87 -2.44 -3.69 -10.90
CA VAL A 87 -3.34 -4.09 -9.82
C VAL A 87 -4.79 -3.80 -10.25
N LEU A 88 -5.53 -4.87 -10.55
CA LEU A 88 -6.87 -4.79 -11.15
C LEU A 88 -8.01 -4.94 -10.13
N THR A 89 -7.73 -5.47 -8.93
CA THR A 89 -8.74 -5.85 -7.97
C THR A 89 -8.93 -4.80 -6.88
N TYR A 90 -10.07 -4.11 -6.92
CA TYR A 90 -10.52 -3.17 -5.89
C TYR A 90 -11.80 -3.65 -5.18
N LYS A 91 -12.16 -4.93 -5.40
CA LYS A 91 -13.29 -5.55 -4.71
C LYS A 91 -12.81 -5.97 -3.33
N ILE A 92 -13.33 -5.30 -2.30
CA ILE A 92 -13.05 -5.67 -0.92
C ILE A 92 -13.83 -6.95 -0.61
N PRO A 93 -13.15 -8.06 -0.30
CA PRO A 93 -13.78 -9.37 -0.18
C PRO A 93 -14.39 -9.60 1.21
N ASP A 94 -13.87 -8.93 2.24
CA ASP A 94 -14.18 -9.17 3.64
C ASP A 94 -14.28 -7.82 4.40
N PRO A 95 -15.36 -7.56 5.16
CA PRO A 95 -15.45 -6.42 6.08
C PRO A 95 -14.26 -6.28 7.06
N ASN A 96 -13.63 -7.36 7.48
CA ASN A 96 -12.46 -7.32 8.36
C ASN A 96 -11.26 -6.61 7.72
N TRP A 97 -11.14 -6.67 6.39
CA TRP A 97 -10.13 -5.91 5.67
C TRP A 97 -10.32 -4.41 5.89
N VAL A 98 -11.57 -3.93 5.88
CA VAL A 98 -11.90 -2.51 6.12
C VAL A 98 -11.50 -2.12 7.55
N ALA A 99 -11.81 -2.95 8.54
CA ALA A 99 -11.44 -2.69 9.92
C ALA A 99 -9.92 -2.59 10.10
N GLY A 100 -9.16 -3.54 9.53
CA GLY A 100 -7.70 -3.52 9.55
C GLY A 100 -7.11 -2.31 8.82
N PHE A 101 -7.65 -1.96 7.65
CA PHE A 101 -7.21 -0.79 6.89
C PHE A 101 -7.45 0.51 7.65
N VAL A 102 -8.64 0.67 8.25
CA VAL A 102 -8.99 1.86 9.07
C VAL A 102 -8.16 1.92 10.34
N THR A 103 -7.77 0.78 10.92
CA THR A 103 -6.85 0.76 12.07
C THR A 103 -5.49 1.38 11.73
N GLY A 104 -5.01 1.21 10.48
CA GLY A 104 -3.75 1.79 10.03
C GLY A 104 -3.86 3.21 9.45
N GLU A 105 -4.90 3.50 8.66
CA GLU A 105 -5.01 4.71 7.82
C GLU A 105 -6.17 5.63 8.22
N GLY A 106 -6.97 5.21 9.20
CA GLY A 106 -8.18 5.88 9.62
C GLY A 106 -7.96 6.93 10.71
N ASN A 107 -8.91 7.85 10.79
CA ASN A 107 -8.97 8.88 11.81
C ASN A 107 -10.42 9.15 12.21
N PHE A 108 -10.69 9.15 13.51
CA PHE A 108 -11.94 9.58 14.12
C PHE A 108 -11.65 10.86 14.88
N ASN A 109 -12.25 11.98 14.47
CA ASN A 109 -12.04 13.25 15.14
C ASN A 109 -13.35 13.98 15.43
N VAL A 110 -13.32 14.71 16.55
CA VAL A 110 -14.37 15.65 16.96
C VAL A 110 -13.80 17.04 16.76
N MET A 111 -14.46 17.85 15.93
CA MET A 111 -14.05 19.23 15.68
C MET A 111 -15.07 20.19 16.28
N ILE A 112 -14.57 21.26 16.87
CA ILE A 112 -15.40 22.35 17.40
C ILE A 112 -15.04 23.60 16.60
N HIS A 113 -16.05 24.21 15.98
CA HIS A 113 -15.89 25.41 15.16
C HIS A 113 -16.82 26.52 15.66
N LYS A 114 -16.38 27.78 15.53
CA LYS A 114 -17.28 28.92 15.78
C LYS A 114 -18.44 28.88 14.80
N SER A 115 -19.64 29.18 15.28
CA SER A 115 -20.86 29.20 14.49
C SER A 115 -21.71 30.41 14.85
N LYS A 116 -22.13 31.17 13.83
CA LYS A 116 -23.02 32.32 14.00
C LYS A 116 -24.49 31.91 14.18
N THR A 117 -24.84 30.67 13.83
CA THR A 117 -26.22 30.17 13.81
C THR A 117 -26.60 29.36 15.05
N HIS A 118 -25.61 28.85 15.79
CA HIS A 118 -25.85 28.09 17.02
C HIS A 118 -25.90 29.03 18.22
N LYS A 119 -26.89 28.84 19.11
CA LYS A 119 -27.13 29.71 20.29
C LYS A 119 -25.89 29.91 21.18
N ILE A 120 -25.07 28.86 21.32
CA ILE A 120 -23.84 28.86 22.14
C ILE A 120 -22.60 29.39 21.38
N GLY A 121 -22.76 29.86 20.14
CA GLY A 121 -21.68 30.38 19.31
C GLY A 121 -20.73 29.33 18.72
N HIS A 122 -20.98 28.04 18.95
CA HIS A 122 -20.12 26.93 18.52
C HIS A 122 -20.92 25.77 17.94
N GLN A 123 -20.33 25.08 16.98
CA GLN A 123 -20.84 23.85 16.37
C GLN A 123 -19.83 22.73 16.59
N VAL A 124 -20.35 21.54 16.94
CA VAL A 124 -19.58 20.30 17.01
C VAL A 124 -19.79 19.52 15.70
N GLN A 125 -18.71 19.04 15.10
CA GLN A 125 -18.73 18.18 13.92
C GLN A 125 -17.94 16.90 14.19
N LEU A 126 -18.60 15.75 14.03
CA LEU A 126 -17.97 14.44 14.01
C LEU A 126 -17.45 14.17 12.59
N ARG A 127 -16.20 13.75 12.46
CA ARG A 127 -15.63 13.37 11.17
C ARG A 127 -14.88 12.03 11.28
N PHE A 128 -15.18 11.18 10.32
CA PHE A 128 -14.40 9.99 10.01
C PHE A 128 -13.62 10.26 8.72
N ARG A 129 -12.32 9.99 8.74
CA ARG A 129 -11.42 10.24 7.61
C ARG A 129 -10.54 9.03 7.38
N ILE A 130 -10.31 8.72 6.11
CA ILE A 130 -9.24 7.82 5.66
C ILE A 130 -8.32 8.67 4.80
N THR A 131 -7.02 8.63 5.06
CA THR A 131 -6.02 9.35 4.26
C THR A 131 -5.20 8.32 3.50
N GLN A 132 -4.98 8.54 2.20
CA GLN A 132 -4.17 7.64 1.39
C GLN A 132 -3.57 8.42 0.21
N HIS A 133 -2.45 7.95 -0.31
CA HIS A 133 -1.79 8.56 -1.48
C HIS A 133 -2.69 8.52 -2.74
N GLU A 134 -2.58 9.52 -3.63
CA GLU A 134 -3.46 9.61 -4.83
C GLU A 134 -3.34 8.39 -5.75
N ARG A 135 -2.18 7.72 -5.75
CA ARG A 135 -1.95 6.47 -6.51
C ARG A 135 -2.99 5.39 -6.20
N ASP A 136 -3.60 5.44 -5.01
CA ASP A 136 -4.61 4.52 -4.52
C ASP A 136 -6.04 5.08 -4.61
N LYS A 137 -6.28 6.21 -5.29
CA LYS A 137 -7.59 6.89 -5.34
C LYS A 137 -8.76 6.00 -5.76
N LYS A 138 -8.50 4.93 -6.52
CA LYS A 138 -9.51 3.95 -6.93
C LYS A 138 -10.12 3.21 -5.73
N ILE A 139 -9.36 2.97 -4.65
CA ILE A 139 -9.86 2.28 -3.46
C ILE A 139 -10.90 3.13 -2.69
N ASN A 140 -10.82 4.46 -2.79
CA ASN A 140 -11.81 5.36 -2.19
C ASN A 140 -13.22 5.14 -2.77
N GLY A 141 -13.30 4.76 -4.04
CA GLY A 141 -14.56 4.37 -4.67
C GLY A 141 -15.17 3.10 -4.05
N ALA A 142 -14.34 2.18 -3.55
CA ALA A 142 -14.79 0.95 -2.90
C ALA A 142 -15.40 1.24 -1.51
N PHE A 143 -14.79 2.13 -0.71
CA PHE A 143 -15.35 2.51 0.60
C PHE A 143 -16.75 3.10 0.52
N ASN A 144 -17.03 3.93 -0.49
CA ASN A 144 -18.38 4.49 -0.69
C ASN A 144 -19.44 3.40 -0.90
N LYS A 145 -19.09 2.31 -1.60
CA LYS A 145 -20.00 1.18 -1.83
C LYS A 145 -20.24 0.39 -0.54
N ILE A 146 -19.19 0.15 0.24
CA ILE A 146 -19.25 -0.65 1.48
C ILE A 146 -20.09 0.04 2.55
N PHE A 147 -19.78 1.31 2.84
CA PHE A 147 -20.48 2.03 3.90
C PHE A 147 -21.86 2.53 3.47
N ARG A 148 -22.24 2.32 2.19
CA ARG A 148 -23.51 2.77 1.60
C ARG A 148 -23.79 4.26 1.88
N ILE A 149 -22.74 5.07 1.98
CA ILE A 149 -22.84 6.49 2.31
C ILE A 149 -23.40 7.20 1.08
N ARG A 150 -24.64 7.70 1.17
CA ARG A 150 -25.21 8.58 0.16
C ARG A 150 -24.35 9.84 0.09
N LYS A 151 -23.88 10.21 -1.10
CA LYS A 151 -23.31 11.56 -1.31
C LYS A 151 -24.35 12.56 -0.85
N ASN A 152 -24.05 13.33 0.20
CA ASN A 152 -24.90 14.45 0.57
C ASN A 152 -25.00 15.37 -0.66
N ARG A 153 -26.24 15.68 -1.07
CA ARG A 153 -26.52 16.71 -2.08
C ARG A 153 -25.67 17.93 -1.72
N LYS A 154 -24.87 18.43 -2.66
CA LYS A 154 -24.32 19.78 -2.56
C LYS A 154 -25.52 20.67 -2.25
N ARG A 155 -25.52 21.33 -1.09
CA ARG A 155 -26.45 22.43 -0.86
C ARG A 155 -26.02 23.51 -1.86
N SER A 156 -26.85 23.67 -2.90
CA SER A 156 -26.92 24.87 -3.73
C SER A 156 -27.14 26.08 -2.85
#